data_AF-A0A7S2IYA3-F1
#
_entry.id   AF-A0A7S2IYA3-F1
#
_cell.length_a   1.000
_cell.length_b   1.000
_cell.length_c   1.000
_cell.angle_alpha   90.00
_cell.angle_beta   90.00
_cell.angle_gamma   90.00
#
_symmetry.space_group_name_H-M   'P 1'
#
loop_
_entity.id
_entity.type
_entity.pdbx_description
1 polymer ?
#
loop_
_entity_poly.entity_id
_entity_poly.type
_entity_poly.pdbx_seq_one_letter_code
_entity_poly.pdbx_strand_id
1 'polypeptide(L)'
;CMWFFVGTQSEVSDTGASWLEGAAVEVQGEPLGLLDTSLPYQYLVCLHWAVSLISLCGAIDTMPRNAVERLMFVFATMMGFLFGSMIVSLMSAGIIDFVLSKKDKLFKMRTLRRYLAENNANHHIATMVTKQIEQRLSIQDKVDEHDVPALKLLSPAVLSQLRFDLSKSCFECHPYFRMFISFDARGMQRVCDEATSVRH
;
A
#
# COMPACT_ATOMS: atom_id res chain seq x y z
N CYS A 1 -19.14 -12.46 14.20
CA CYS A 1 -19.80 -13.79 14.15
C CYS A 1 -19.48 -14.65 15.38
N MET A 2 -18.21 -14.92 15.72
CA MET A 2 -17.87 -15.72 16.91
C MET A 2 -18.50 -15.16 18.20
N TRP A 3 -18.51 -13.83 18.37
CA TRP A 3 -19.15 -13.15 19.50
C TRP A 3 -20.68 -13.40 19.59
N PHE A 4 -21.36 -13.36 18.44
CA PHE A 4 -22.78 -13.71 18.34
C PHE A 4 -23.05 -15.15 18.75
N PHE A 5 -22.22 -16.09 18.27
CA PHE A 5 -22.33 -17.49 18.63
C PHE A 5 -22.14 -17.72 20.14
N VAL A 6 -21.16 -17.07 20.76
CA VAL A 6 -20.95 -17.15 22.23
C VAL A 6 -22.17 -16.62 22.99
N GLY A 7 -22.80 -15.54 22.51
CA GLY A 7 -24.02 -15.00 23.11
C GLY A 7 -25.21 -15.96 23.03
N THR A 8 -25.36 -16.69 21.91
CA THR A 8 -26.46 -17.66 21.73
C THR A 8 -26.34 -18.93 22.59
N GLN A 9 -25.18 -19.17 23.22
CA GLN A 9 -24.95 -20.31 24.12
C GLN A 9 -25.31 -19.96 25.58
N SER A 10 -26.23 -19.02 25.80
CA SER A 10 -26.60 -18.47 27.12
C SER A 10 -27.13 -19.52 28.11
N GLU A 11 -27.67 -20.63 27.62
CA GLU A 11 -28.14 -21.77 28.45
C GLU A 11 -27.02 -22.45 29.26
N VAL A 12 -25.75 -22.26 28.87
CA VAL A 12 -24.57 -22.85 29.54
C VAL A 12 -23.84 -21.80 30.41
N SER A 13 -24.49 -20.67 30.73
CA SER A 13 -23.84 -19.58 31.46
C SER A 13 -23.79 -19.80 32.97
N ASP A 14 -22.61 -19.60 33.56
CA ASP A 14 -22.39 -19.70 35.02
C ASP A 14 -23.22 -18.70 35.85
N THR A 15 -23.65 -17.60 35.24
CA THR A 15 -24.37 -16.49 35.89
C THR A 15 -25.83 -16.39 35.48
N GLY A 16 -26.29 -17.18 34.51
CA GLY A 16 -27.65 -17.13 33.96
C GLY A 16 -27.99 -15.88 33.15
N ALA A 17 -27.01 -15.01 32.87
CA ALA A 17 -27.17 -13.81 32.04
C ALA A 17 -26.35 -13.94 30.76
N SER A 18 -26.55 -13.06 29.78
CA SER A 18 -25.68 -12.99 28.58
C SER A 18 -25.48 -11.56 28.12
N TRP A 19 -24.45 -11.32 27.30
CA TRP A 19 -24.25 -9.99 26.70
C TRP A 19 -25.43 -9.57 25.80
N LEU A 20 -26.19 -10.54 25.25
CA LEU A 20 -27.37 -10.28 24.41
C LEU A 20 -28.46 -9.50 25.17
N GLU A 21 -28.61 -9.74 26.47
CA GLU A 21 -29.53 -9.00 27.34
C GLU A 21 -29.07 -7.57 27.60
N GLY A 22 -27.74 -7.36 27.69
CA GLY A 22 -27.16 -6.03 27.82
C GLY A 22 -27.25 -5.20 26.53
N ALA A 23 -27.42 -5.87 25.40
CA ALA A 23 -27.59 -5.25 24.08
C ALA A 23 -29.06 -4.98 23.72
N ALA A 24 -29.99 -5.16 24.66
CA ALA A 24 -31.40 -4.87 24.45
C ALA A 24 -31.61 -3.37 24.17
N VAL A 25 -32.52 -3.07 23.25
CA VAL A 25 -32.85 -1.70 22.84
C VAL A 25 -34.22 -1.35 23.38
N GLU A 26 -34.36 -0.18 23.99
CA GLU A 26 -35.66 0.32 24.43
C GLU A 26 -36.42 0.89 23.23
N VAL A 27 -37.54 0.25 22.88
CA VAL A 27 -38.41 0.69 21.79
C VAL A 27 -39.78 0.98 22.39
N GLN A 28 -40.18 2.26 22.36
CA GLN A 28 -41.46 2.72 22.92
C GLN A 28 -41.66 2.44 24.42
N GLY A 29 -40.58 2.42 25.22
CA GLY A 29 -40.64 2.19 26.67
C GLY A 29 -40.59 0.72 27.08
N GLU A 30 -40.54 -0.21 26.13
CA GLU A 30 -40.39 -1.65 26.39
C GLU A 30 -38.99 -2.12 25.94
N PRO A 31 -38.32 -2.98 26.75
CA PRO A 31 -37.03 -3.55 26.37
C PRO A 31 -37.22 -4.61 25.28
N LEU A 32 -36.74 -4.33 24.07
CA LEU A 32 -36.70 -5.28 22.97
C LEU A 32 -35.35 -6.02 22.99
N GLY A 33 -35.40 -7.35 23.12
CA GLY A 33 -34.21 -8.20 23.11
C GLY A 33 -33.48 -8.11 21.76
N LEU A 34 -32.14 -8.22 21.77
CA LEU A 34 -31.36 -8.13 20.54
C LEU A 34 -31.79 -9.19 19.49
N LEU A 35 -32.21 -10.37 19.93
CA LEU A 35 -32.66 -11.45 19.04
C LEU A 35 -33.97 -11.12 18.31
N ASP A 36 -34.81 -10.25 18.89
CA ASP A 36 -36.08 -9.82 18.30
C ASP A 36 -35.90 -8.66 17.30
N THR A 37 -34.68 -8.10 17.21
CA THR A 37 -34.34 -7.04 16.24
C THR A 37 -34.04 -7.60 14.86
N SER A 38 -34.03 -6.73 13.84
CA SER A 38 -33.69 -7.12 12.47
C SER A 38 -32.28 -7.72 12.35
N LEU A 39 -32.11 -8.74 11.50
CA LEU A 39 -30.82 -9.41 11.27
C LEU A 39 -29.67 -8.45 10.89
N PRO A 40 -29.87 -7.43 10.03
CA PRO A 40 -28.81 -6.45 9.73
C PRO A 40 -28.33 -5.70 10.96
N TYR A 41 -29.25 -5.37 11.88
CA TYR A 41 -28.91 -4.68 13.13
C TYR A 41 -28.04 -5.58 14.03
N GLN A 42 -28.45 -6.83 14.22
CA GLN A 42 -27.68 -7.81 15.01
C GLN A 42 -26.24 -7.98 14.47
N TYR A 43 -26.10 -8.07 13.14
CA TYR A 43 -24.79 -8.15 12.49
C TYR A 43 -23.95 -6.90 12.72
N LEU A 44 -24.54 -5.70 12.55
CA LEU A 44 -23.85 -4.43 12.74
C LEU A 44 -23.40 -4.21 14.18
N VAL A 45 -24.20 -4.63 15.17
CA VAL A 45 -23.81 -4.58 16.59
C VAL A 45 -22.59 -5.47 16.84
N CYS A 46 -22.60 -6.71 16.32
CA CYS A 46 -21.47 -7.62 16.45
C CYS A 46 -20.22 -7.15 15.69
N LEU A 47 -20.41 -6.51 14.54
CA LEU A 47 -19.33 -5.93 13.75
C LEU A 47 -18.73 -4.71 14.46
N HIS A 48 -19.58 -3.83 15.01
CA HIS A 48 -19.17 -2.67 15.79
C HIS A 48 -18.31 -3.11 16.97
N TRP A 49 -18.75 -4.13 17.74
CA TRP A 49 -17.94 -4.72 18.81
C TRP A 49 -16.55 -5.16 18.32
N ALA A 50 -16.48 -5.90 17.20
CA ALA A 50 -15.20 -6.40 16.67
C ALA A 50 -14.27 -5.26 16.20
N VAL A 51 -14.82 -4.23 15.54
CA VAL A 51 -14.06 -3.07 15.05
C VAL A 51 -13.56 -2.21 16.20
N SER A 52 -14.36 -2.03 17.25
CA SER A 52 -13.97 -1.28 18.45
C SER A 52 -12.78 -1.92 19.16
N LEU A 53 -12.67 -3.25 19.16
CA LEU A 53 -11.52 -3.97 19.71
C LEU A 53 -10.23 -3.76 18.91
N ILE A 54 -10.32 -3.69 17.58
CA ILE A 54 -9.16 -3.40 16.72
C ILE A 54 -8.71 -1.94 16.90
N SER A 55 -9.66 -1.03 17.03
CA SER A 55 -9.40 0.41 17.20
C SER A 55 -9.07 0.80 18.65
N LEU A 56 -9.10 -0.15 19.59
CA LEU A 56 -8.98 0.08 21.04
C LEU A 56 -9.93 1.19 21.55
N CYS A 57 -11.09 1.34 20.91
CA CYS A 57 -12.07 2.34 21.27
C CYS A 57 -12.91 1.81 22.42
N GLY A 58 -12.83 2.45 23.59
CA GLY A 58 -13.46 2.00 24.84
C GLY A 58 -15.00 2.12 24.87
N ALA A 59 -15.64 2.60 23.81
CA ALA A 59 -17.09 2.67 23.69
C ALA A 59 -17.65 1.32 23.22
N ILE A 60 -17.68 0.35 24.14
CA ILE A 60 -18.29 -0.95 23.90
C ILE A 60 -19.55 -1.03 24.76
N ASP A 61 -20.71 -0.81 24.12
CA ASP A 61 -22.02 -0.86 24.78
C ASP A 61 -22.42 -2.30 25.19
N THR A 62 -21.67 -3.30 24.73
CA THR A 62 -21.93 -4.73 24.97
C THR A 62 -20.86 -5.32 25.89
N MET A 63 -21.08 -5.21 27.21
CA MET A 63 -20.17 -5.78 28.20
C MET A 63 -20.42 -7.29 28.42
N PRO A 64 -19.34 -8.08 28.60
CA PRO A 64 -19.46 -9.49 28.94
C PRO A 64 -20.04 -9.66 30.35
N ARG A 65 -21.01 -10.57 30.49
CA ARG A 65 -21.66 -10.92 31.76
C ARG A 65 -21.21 -12.27 32.31
N ASN A 66 -20.56 -13.09 31.49
CA ASN A 66 -20.19 -14.47 31.83
C ASN A 66 -18.68 -14.71 31.82
N ALA A 67 -18.21 -15.77 32.49
CA ALA A 67 -16.79 -16.12 32.50
C ALA A 67 -16.26 -16.44 31.08
N VAL A 68 -17.02 -17.21 30.29
CA VAL A 68 -16.68 -17.54 28.89
C VAL A 68 -16.64 -16.29 28.00
N GLU A 69 -17.63 -15.41 28.15
CA GLU A 69 -17.69 -14.14 27.43
C GLU A 69 -16.50 -13.24 27.79
N ARG A 70 -16.14 -13.17 29.09
CA ARG A 70 -14.96 -12.42 29.56
C ARG A 70 -13.66 -12.97 29.02
N LEU A 71 -13.50 -14.31 28.98
CA LEU A 71 -12.31 -14.94 28.43
C LEU A 71 -12.17 -14.63 26.93
N MET A 72 -13.26 -14.75 26.17
CA MET A 72 -13.27 -14.37 24.76
C MET A 72 -12.97 -12.88 24.56
N PHE A 73 -13.54 -12.01 25.40
CA PHE A 73 -13.28 -10.58 25.36
C PHE A 73 -11.81 -10.23 25.59
N VAL A 74 -11.15 -10.87 26.57
CA VAL A 74 -9.70 -10.70 26.82
C VAL A 74 -8.89 -11.15 25.63
N PHE A 75 -9.18 -12.34 25.07
CA PHE A 75 -8.48 -12.86 23.91
C PHE A 75 -8.66 -11.96 22.68
N ALA A 76 -9.88 -11.52 22.41
CA ALA A 76 -10.20 -10.65 21.28
C ALA A 76 -9.55 -9.27 21.42
N THR A 77 -9.49 -8.71 22.63
CA THR A 77 -8.77 -7.45 22.90
C THR A 77 -7.27 -7.60 22.64
N MET A 78 -6.65 -8.71 23.08
CA MET A 78 -5.22 -8.96 22.82
C MET A 78 -4.93 -9.08 21.32
N MET A 79 -5.77 -9.80 20.58
CA MET A 79 -5.67 -9.89 19.12
C MET A 79 -5.89 -8.52 18.47
N GLY A 80 -6.91 -7.77 18.90
CA GLY A 80 -7.21 -6.42 18.43
C GLY A 80 -6.03 -5.47 18.60
N PHE A 81 -5.34 -5.52 19.74
CA PHE A 81 -4.11 -4.75 19.97
C PHE A 81 -2.98 -5.13 19.00
N LEU A 82 -2.74 -6.43 18.76
CA LEU A 82 -1.72 -6.89 17.81
C LEU A 82 -2.04 -6.47 16.37
N PHE A 83 -3.29 -6.62 15.94
CA PHE A 83 -3.71 -6.20 14.60
C PHE A 83 -3.68 -4.67 14.47
N GLY A 84 -4.17 -3.94 15.47
CA GLY A 84 -4.15 -2.48 15.49
C GLY A 84 -2.73 -1.93 15.39
N SER A 85 -1.80 -2.46 16.19
CA SER A 85 -0.38 -2.07 16.13
C SER A 85 0.29 -2.43 14.80
N MET A 86 -0.05 -3.58 14.20
CA MET A 86 0.42 -3.96 12.87
C MET A 86 -0.09 -3.00 11.78
N ILE A 87 -1.38 -2.66 11.79
CA ILE A 87 -1.99 -1.72 10.84
C ILE A 87 -1.30 -0.37 10.95
N VAL A 88 -1.16 0.17 12.17
CA VAL A 88 -0.48 1.45 12.41
C VAL A 88 0.97 1.41 11.90
N SER A 89 1.69 0.31 12.13
CA SER A 89 3.07 0.15 11.68
C SER A 89 3.18 0.13 10.16
N LEU A 90 2.32 -0.62 9.47
CA LEU A 90 2.31 -0.70 8.01
C LEU A 90 1.92 0.64 7.37
N MET A 91 0.91 1.31 7.92
CA MET A 91 0.52 2.64 7.46
C MET A 91 1.65 3.65 7.67
N SER A 92 2.33 3.60 8.82
CA SER A 92 3.45 4.49 9.12
C SER A 92 4.61 4.29 8.14
N ALA A 93 4.99 3.04 7.85
CA ALA A 93 6.02 2.73 6.86
C ALA A 93 5.65 3.24 5.46
N GLY A 94 4.43 2.96 5.00
CA GLY A 94 3.96 3.43 3.68
C GLY A 94 3.88 4.97 3.58
N ILE A 95 3.47 5.65 4.66
CA ILE A 95 3.49 7.12 4.73
C ILE A 95 4.91 7.65 4.66
N ILE A 96 5.86 7.03 5.37
CA ILE A 96 7.26 7.43 5.35
C ILE A 96 7.83 7.29 3.93
N ASP A 97 7.63 6.15 3.27
CA ASP A 97 8.12 5.92 1.90
C ASP A 97 7.52 6.93 0.92
N PHE A 98 6.23 7.23 1.06
CA PHE A 98 5.55 8.25 0.26
C PHE A 98 6.10 9.66 0.52
N VAL A 99 6.31 10.02 1.78
CA VAL A 99 6.87 11.31 2.19
C VAL A 99 8.31 11.45 1.67
N LEU A 100 9.14 10.41 1.81
CA LEU A 100 10.51 10.41 1.31
C LEU A 100 10.56 10.60 -0.20
N SER A 101 9.71 9.87 -0.94
CA SER A 101 9.60 9.99 -2.40
C SER A 101 9.23 11.41 -2.87
N LYS A 102 8.37 12.10 -2.12
CA LYS A 102 8.01 13.51 -2.42
C LYS A 102 9.07 14.50 -1.94
N LYS A 103 9.72 14.21 -0.81
CA LYS A 103 10.71 15.11 -0.19
C LYS A 103 11.91 15.32 -1.08
N ASP A 104 12.38 14.29 -1.79
CA ASP A 104 13.50 14.42 -2.72
C ASP A 104 13.21 15.41 -3.86
N LYS A 105 12.03 15.30 -4.49
CA LYS A 105 11.59 16.24 -5.54
C LYS A 105 11.50 17.67 -5.02
N LEU A 106 10.88 17.84 -3.85
CA LEU A 106 10.75 19.17 -3.21
C LEU A 106 12.11 19.75 -2.84
N PHE A 107 13.03 18.93 -2.35
CA PHE A 107 14.38 19.35 -1.99
C PHE A 107 15.16 19.82 -3.21
N LYS A 108 15.17 19.02 -4.30
CA LYS A 108 15.80 19.40 -5.58
C LYS A 108 15.24 20.73 -6.11
N MET A 109 13.93 20.91 -6.09
CA MET A 109 13.29 22.16 -6.54
C MET A 109 13.62 23.37 -5.65
N ARG A 110 13.69 23.19 -4.32
CA ARG A 110 14.08 24.27 -3.40
C ARG A 110 15.53 24.69 -3.62
N THR A 111 16.44 23.73 -3.77
CA THR A 111 17.86 24.00 -4.02
C THR A 111 18.07 24.73 -5.35
N LEU A 112 17.34 24.33 -6.41
CA LEU A 112 17.36 25.03 -7.70
C LEU A 112 16.90 26.48 -7.58
N ARG A 113 15.76 26.73 -6.92
CA ARG A 113 15.23 28.09 -6.72
C ARG A 113 16.21 28.96 -5.95
N ARG A 114 16.86 28.42 -4.92
CA ARG A 114 17.89 29.12 -4.15
C ARG A 114 19.09 29.48 -5.03
N TYR A 115 19.60 28.53 -5.81
CA TYR A 115 20.71 28.77 -6.74
C TYR A 115 20.41 29.87 -7.75
N LEU A 116 19.20 29.87 -8.34
CA LEU A 116 18.78 30.89 -9.31
C LEU A 116 18.65 32.28 -8.66
N ALA A 117 18.19 32.34 -7.40
CA ALA A 117 18.07 33.58 -6.65
C ALA A 117 19.46 34.15 -6.26
N GLU A 118 20.38 33.30 -5.79
CA GLU A 118 21.74 33.71 -5.40
C GLU A 118 22.57 34.24 -6.58
N ASN A 119 22.35 33.70 -7.78
CA ASN A 119 23.08 34.11 -8.99
C ASN A 119 22.40 35.24 -9.79
N ASN A 120 21.36 35.89 -9.24
CA ASN A 120 20.60 36.94 -9.93
C ASN A 120 20.16 36.55 -11.36
N ALA A 121 19.70 35.31 -11.53
CA ALA A 121 19.24 34.85 -12.84
C ALA A 121 18.05 35.70 -13.31
N ASN A 122 18.04 36.05 -14.60
CA ASN A 122 16.91 36.75 -15.21
C ASN A 122 15.61 35.97 -14.92
N HIS A 123 14.59 36.66 -14.39
CA HIS A 123 13.31 36.07 -13.99
C HIS A 123 12.68 35.21 -15.10
N HIS A 124 12.79 35.62 -16.37
CA HIS A 124 12.28 34.86 -17.50
C HIS A 124 13.03 33.52 -17.71
N ILE A 125 14.34 33.50 -17.49
CA ILE A 125 15.16 32.28 -17.62
C ILE A 125 14.93 31.39 -16.39
N ALA A 126 14.84 31.97 -15.20
CA ALA A 126 14.60 31.23 -13.97
C ALA A 126 13.27 30.45 -13.99
N THR A 127 12.18 31.05 -14.49
CA THR A 127 10.89 30.38 -14.61
C THR A 127 10.91 29.28 -15.67
N MET A 128 11.52 29.51 -16.83
CA MET A 128 11.70 28.52 -17.88
C MET A 128 12.48 27.29 -17.40
N VAL A 129 13.62 27.52 -16.73
CA VAL A 129 14.47 26.45 -16.17
C VAL A 129 13.74 25.68 -15.08
N THR A 130 13.04 26.38 -14.17
CA THR A 130 12.26 25.76 -13.09
C THR A 130 11.16 24.86 -13.66
N LYS A 131 10.41 25.33 -14.67
CA LYS A 131 9.33 24.57 -15.32
C LYS A 131 9.86 23.36 -16.08
N GLN A 132 10.99 23.51 -16.77
CA GLN A 132 11.63 22.41 -17.48
C GLN A 132 12.12 21.32 -16.52
N ILE A 133 12.75 21.70 -15.41
CA ILE A 133 13.22 20.74 -14.40
C ILE A 133 12.05 20.09 -13.67
N GLU A 134 10.99 20.84 -13.36
CA GLU A 134 9.76 20.29 -12.76
C GLU A 134 9.09 19.26 -13.69
N GLN A 135 9.01 19.54 -14.99
CA GLN A 135 8.51 18.59 -15.99
C GLN A 135 9.41 17.35 -16.10
N ARG A 136 10.73 17.50 -16.01
CA ARG A 136 11.66 16.37 -16.03
C ARG A 136 11.58 15.53 -14.76
N LEU A 137 11.38 16.15 -13.59
CA LEU A 137 11.17 15.44 -12.32
C LEU A 137 9.79 14.78 -12.22
N SER A 138 8.81 15.21 -13.03
CA SER A 138 7.47 14.61 -13.08
C SER A 138 7.38 13.43 -14.04
N ILE A 139 8.13 13.46 -15.14
CA ILE A 139 8.35 12.31 -16.02
C ILE A 139 9.27 11.35 -15.29
N GLN A 140 8.82 10.13 -15.02
CA GLN A 140 9.61 9.09 -14.36
C GLN A 140 10.97 8.96 -15.07
N ASP A 141 12.07 9.22 -14.35
CA ASP A 141 13.42 9.08 -14.90
C ASP A 141 13.53 7.66 -15.47
N LYS A 142 13.86 7.54 -16.76
CA LYS A 142 14.22 6.24 -17.34
C LYS A 142 15.45 5.79 -16.58
N VAL A 143 15.28 4.76 -15.75
CA VAL A 143 16.38 4.18 -14.97
C VAL A 143 17.43 3.71 -15.97
N ASP A 144 18.62 4.27 -15.88
CA ASP A 144 19.72 3.86 -16.73
C ASP A 144 20.20 2.47 -16.30
N GLU A 145 20.80 1.70 -17.22
CA GLU A 145 21.28 0.35 -16.92
C GLU A 145 22.30 0.36 -15.77
N HIS A 146 23.05 1.47 -15.63
CA HIS A 146 24.00 1.70 -14.55
C HIS A 146 23.38 1.91 -13.18
N ASP A 147 22.15 2.43 -13.14
CA ASP A 147 21.41 2.68 -11.91
C ASP A 147 20.75 1.41 -11.35
N VAL A 148 20.88 0.26 -12.05
CA VAL A 148 20.35 -1.04 -11.63
C VAL A 148 21.49 -2.02 -11.29
N PRO A 149 22.05 -1.99 -10.07
CA PRO A 149 23.07 -2.94 -9.62
C PRO A 149 22.66 -4.41 -9.77
N ALA A 150 21.36 -4.71 -9.72
CA ALA A 150 20.83 -6.05 -9.89
C ALA A 150 21.13 -6.65 -11.28
N LEU A 151 21.30 -5.82 -12.32
CA LEU A 151 21.66 -6.31 -13.65
C LEU A 151 23.07 -6.92 -13.71
N LYS A 152 23.96 -6.52 -12.79
CA LYS A 152 25.30 -7.12 -12.65
C LYS A 152 25.27 -8.53 -12.07
N LEU A 153 24.16 -8.95 -11.46
CA LEU A 153 23.97 -10.29 -10.93
C LEU A 153 23.47 -11.28 -12.00
N LEU A 154 23.06 -10.78 -13.17
CA LEU A 154 22.62 -11.63 -14.28
C LEU A 154 23.82 -12.25 -14.98
N SER A 155 23.64 -13.48 -15.49
CA SER A 155 24.64 -14.08 -16.38
C SER A 155 24.76 -13.24 -17.66
N PRO A 156 25.96 -13.16 -18.29
CA PRO A 156 26.15 -12.38 -19.51
C PRO A 156 25.19 -12.75 -20.64
N ALA A 157 24.81 -14.03 -20.74
CA ALA A 157 23.86 -14.51 -21.74
C ALA A 157 22.44 -13.96 -21.54
N VAL A 158 21.97 -13.87 -20.29
CA VAL A 158 20.64 -13.34 -19.96
C VAL A 158 20.61 -11.81 -20.08
N LEU A 159 21.71 -11.15 -19.70
CA LEU A 159 21.84 -9.70 -19.86
C LEU A 159 21.81 -9.29 -21.34
N SER A 160 22.53 -10.02 -22.19
CA SER A 160 22.52 -9.85 -23.64
C SER A 160 21.12 -10.00 -24.25
N GLN A 161 20.40 -11.03 -23.81
CA GLN A 161 19.03 -11.27 -24.28
C GLN A 161 18.06 -10.16 -23.84
N LEU A 162 18.19 -9.69 -22.59
CA LEU A 162 17.40 -8.57 -22.07
C LEU A 162 17.66 -7.27 -22.84
N ARG A 163 18.93 -6.94 -23.11
CA ARG A 163 19.30 -5.76 -23.92
C ARG A 163 18.73 -5.82 -25.33
N PHE A 164 18.77 -6.99 -25.95
CA PHE A 164 18.17 -7.22 -27.27
C PHE A 164 16.65 -7.01 -27.23
N ASP A 165 15.93 -7.60 -26.27
CA ASP A 165 14.48 -7.45 -26.16
C ASP A 165 14.05 -6.01 -25.84
N LEU A 166 14.78 -5.29 -24.98
CA LEU A 166 14.51 -3.87 -24.70
C LEU A 166 14.69 -3.01 -25.96
N SER A 167 15.74 -3.26 -26.72
CA SER A 167 16.09 -2.48 -27.92
C SER A 167 15.28 -2.89 -29.16
N LYS A 168 14.73 -4.11 -29.18
CA LYS A 168 13.94 -4.68 -30.28
C LYS A 168 12.78 -3.77 -30.68
N SER A 169 12.08 -3.20 -29.70
CA SER A 169 10.99 -2.25 -29.93
C SER A 169 11.42 -1.02 -30.74
N CYS A 170 12.66 -0.56 -30.57
CA CYS A 170 13.24 0.55 -31.33
C CYS A 170 13.71 0.09 -32.73
N PHE A 171 14.29 -1.11 -32.83
CA PHE A 171 14.73 -1.68 -34.10
C PHE A 171 13.57 -2.02 -35.03
N GLU A 172 12.44 -2.48 -34.50
CA GLU A 172 11.24 -2.79 -35.29
C GLU A 172 10.55 -1.54 -35.87
N CYS A 173 10.82 -0.34 -35.33
CA CYS A 173 10.40 0.91 -35.95
C CYS A 173 11.06 1.15 -37.31
N HIS A 174 12.23 0.56 -37.57
CA HIS A 174 12.95 0.75 -38.83
C HIS A 174 12.84 -0.50 -39.73
N PRO A 175 12.32 -0.39 -40.96
CA PRO A 175 12.07 -1.53 -41.85
C PRO A 175 13.31 -2.40 -42.11
N TYR A 176 14.49 -1.78 -42.19
CA TYR A 176 15.76 -2.46 -42.40
C TYR A 176 16.13 -3.40 -41.24
N PHE A 177 16.03 -2.92 -40.00
CA PHE A 177 16.38 -3.72 -38.82
C PHE A 177 15.34 -4.80 -38.54
N ARG A 178 14.06 -4.55 -38.85
CA ARG A 178 13.01 -5.58 -38.81
C ARG A 178 13.32 -6.75 -39.75
N MET A 179 13.75 -6.44 -40.98
CA MET A 179 14.14 -7.48 -41.95
C MET A 179 15.39 -8.24 -41.49
N PHE A 180 16.38 -7.52 -40.93
CA PHE A 180 17.61 -8.14 -40.43
C PHE A 180 17.36 -9.04 -39.21
N ILE A 181 16.49 -8.63 -38.28
CA ILE A 181 16.08 -9.46 -37.13
C ILE A 181 15.38 -10.76 -37.60
N SER A 182 14.59 -10.68 -38.68
CA SER A 182 13.93 -11.87 -39.25
C SER A 182 14.89 -12.85 -39.92
N PHE A 183 16.06 -12.37 -40.37
CA PHE A 183 17.07 -13.17 -41.06
C PHE A 183 18.11 -13.74 -40.09
N ASP A 184 18.63 -12.93 -39.16
CA ASP A 184 19.61 -13.35 -38.16
C ASP A 184 19.44 -12.58 -36.84
N ALA A 185 18.55 -13.07 -35.99
CA ALA A 185 18.34 -12.53 -34.65
C ALA A 185 19.60 -12.62 -33.76
N ARG A 186 20.45 -13.65 -33.95
CA ARG A 186 21.65 -13.86 -33.13
C ARG A 186 22.76 -12.88 -33.51
N GLY A 187 22.91 -12.59 -34.80
CA GLY A 187 23.80 -11.53 -35.29
C GLY A 187 23.38 -10.17 -34.76
N MET A 188 22.08 -9.84 -34.80
CA MET A 188 21.59 -8.58 -34.24
C MET A 188 21.79 -8.47 -32.73
N GLN A 189 21.64 -9.57 -31.98
CA GLN A 189 21.90 -9.60 -30.54
C GLN A 189 23.36 -9.25 -30.22
N ARG A 190 24.32 -9.76 -30.99
CA ARG A 190 25.75 -9.39 -30.85
C ARG A 190 26.01 -7.93 -31.16
N VAL A 191 25.40 -7.40 -32.22
CA VAL A 191 25.51 -5.98 -32.59
C VAL A 191 24.91 -5.08 -31.51
N CYS A 192 23.82 -5.50 -30.87
CA CYS A 192 23.23 -4.79 -29.73
C CYS A 192 24.16 -4.77 -28.52
N ASP A 193 24.77 -5.90 -28.18
CA ASP A 193 25.74 -5.97 -27.09
C ASP A 193 26.96 -5.11 -27.35
N GLU A 194 27.47 -5.12 -28.59
CA GLU A 194 28.63 -4.32 -28.98
C GLU A 194 28.29 -2.82 -28.96
N ALA A 195 27.14 -2.42 -29.54
CA ALA A 195 26.70 -1.03 -29.55
C ALA A 195 26.37 -0.47 -28.15
N THR A 196 25.82 -1.30 -27.25
CA THR A 196 25.57 -0.90 -25.85
C THR A 196 26.86 -0.85 -25.03
N SER A 197 27.88 -1.66 -25.37
CA SER A 197 29.19 -1.60 -24.74
C SER A 197 30.05 -0.39 -25.17
N VAL A 198 29.85 0.13 -26.39
CA VAL A 198 30.63 1.25 -26.96
C VAL A 198 30.10 2.63 -26.55
N ARG A 199 28.89 2.70 -25.97
CA ARG A 199 28.33 3.97 -25.45
C ARG A 199 28.92 4.42 -24.11
N HIS A 200 30.04 3.81 -23.72
CA HIS A 200 30.85 4.08 -22.54
C HIS A 200 32.04 4.97 -22.85
#